data_AF-B0T432-F1
#
_entry.id   AF-B0T432-F1
#
_cell.length_a   1.000
_cell.length_b   1.000
_cell.length_c   1.000
_cell.angle_alpha   90.00
_cell.angle_beta   90.00
_cell.angle_gamma   90.00
#
_symmetry.space_group_name_H-M   'P 1'
#
loop_
_entity.id
_entity.type
_entity.pdbx_description
1 polymer ?
#
loop_
_entity_poly.entity_id
_entity_poly.type
_entity_poly.pdbx_seq_one_letter_code
_entity_poly.pdbx_strand_id
1 'polypeptide(L)'
;MNSSFLRFLLVGGVAAAANWGSRFFFAAHMSLGWSVAAAYMVGMTTAYVLSRLFVFESSGRKVWDEYLRFAAVNVVAWIQVELITIGLVRYGFPAIGFHWHPESVAHAIGVLSPAVTSYLGHRHFTFKRRVAAIAEEYGVLGADAAIKSDAIADASGKLPLVVDLDGTLLRTDTLVESFVQGLFSRPLQTLAAVPLLFSGGRAQFKARMVEVAVLDFATLPARHPLIDHLRAEKAAGRSLHLVTAANHAVAHQVAACFDLFDSVHGSPDGVNLKGTRKLERLRELFPAGFAYAGDSSADLHVWQGADSIVLAGASNATAGKARKLGKTIEAEFTHKSPSLKTWRKALRLHQWSKNILIFVPLLLSQRAQMPWDLLACVGGFLLTGIAASATYLLNDLADLSADRRHRTKRNRPLASGDLPVHHALIAAPLMLGGALVGAFILSPAFALGLLTYTIITLSYSFRLKRIALLDVLVLGGLYTIRLIMGTVLAEAVFSPWLLTFSGFFFFAMSLAKRHVEVSSASGPPNENLPGRGYRPSDAPLTLTLGVATSVASVLVIVQYMMAEAFPSNVYHLPAALWAAPVLLTLWISRIWLLAHRGELDDDPVAFAVKDKISIGLGAILGLAFVAARLL
;
A
#
# COMPACT_ATOMS: atom_id res chain seq x y z
N MET A 1 -11.00 -2.76 -15.71
CA MET A 1 -10.50 -4.15 -15.68
C MET A 1 -11.66 -5.04 -16.06
N ASN A 2 -11.50 -5.92 -17.06
CA ASN A 2 -12.61 -6.66 -17.66
C ASN A 2 -13.41 -7.48 -16.64
N SER A 3 -14.74 -7.39 -16.72
CA SER A 3 -15.75 -8.13 -15.94
C SER A 3 -15.42 -9.64 -15.84
N SER A 4 -14.84 -10.20 -16.90
CA SER A 4 -14.43 -11.61 -16.99
C SER A 4 -13.37 -12.04 -15.96
N PHE A 5 -12.46 -11.15 -15.56
CA PHE A 5 -11.41 -11.48 -14.58
C PHE A 5 -11.96 -11.56 -13.15
N LEU A 6 -12.92 -10.69 -12.82
CA LEU A 6 -13.55 -10.68 -11.49
C LEU A 6 -14.41 -11.93 -11.29
N ARG A 7 -15.14 -12.33 -12.35
CA ARG A 7 -15.92 -13.57 -12.38
C ARG A 7 -15.00 -14.79 -12.28
N PHE A 8 -13.85 -14.79 -12.97
CA PHE A 8 -12.84 -15.84 -12.85
C PHE A 8 -12.32 -16.01 -11.41
N LEU A 9 -12.04 -14.92 -10.70
CA LEU A 9 -11.56 -14.99 -9.31
C LEU A 9 -12.64 -15.51 -8.34
N LEU A 10 -13.90 -15.08 -8.51
CA LEU A 10 -15.02 -15.58 -7.71
C LEU A 10 -15.25 -17.07 -7.93
N VAL A 11 -15.22 -17.50 -9.19
CA VAL A 11 -15.31 -18.91 -9.56
C VAL A 11 -14.13 -19.71 -8.98
N GLY A 12 -12.91 -19.19 -9.08
CA GLY A 12 -11.72 -19.81 -8.49
C GLY A 12 -11.81 -19.92 -6.96
N GLY A 13 -12.40 -18.94 -6.28
CA GLY A 13 -12.61 -18.97 -4.82
C GLY A 13 -13.63 -20.03 -4.39
N VAL A 14 -14.76 -20.12 -5.07
CA VAL A 14 -15.78 -21.17 -4.80
C VAL A 14 -15.22 -22.56 -5.10
N ALA A 15 -14.45 -22.69 -6.19
CA ALA A 15 -13.78 -23.93 -6.54
C ALA A 15 -12.71 -24.34 -5.51
N ALA A 16 -11.95 -23.38 -4.97
CA ALA A 16 -10.98 -23.61 -3.91
C ALA A 16 -11.66 -24.04 -2.60
N ALA A 17 -12.81 -23.45 -2.26
CA ALA A 17 -13.61 -23.87 -1.12
C ALA A 17 -14.18 -25.29 -1.29
N ALA A 18 -14.67 -25.63 -2.49
CA ALA A 18 -15.13 -26.98 -2.83
C ALA A 18 -13.97 -28.00 -2.77
N ASN A 19 -12.78 -27.63 -3.25
CA ASN A 19 -11.55 -28.42 -3.13
C ASN A 19 -11.20 -28.67 -1.66
N TRP A 20 -11.09 -27.61 -0.86
CA TRP A 20 -10.72 -27.73 0.55
C TRP A 20 -11.77 -28.50 1.37
N GLY A 21 -13.06 -28.23 1.14
CA GLY A 21 -14.16 -28.91 1.83
C GLY A 21 -14.29 -30.39 1.49
N SER A 22 -14.20 -30.75 0.20
CA SER A 22 -14.32 -32.17 -0.23
C SER A 22 -13.17 -33.04 0.26
N ARG A 23 -12.00 -32.46 0.56
CA ARG A 23 -10.87 -33.19 1.16
C ARG A 23 -11.20 -33.81 2.51
N PHE A 24 -12.04 -33.19 3.34
CA PHE A 24 -12.46 -33.78 4.62
C PHE A 24 -13.27 -35.07 4.43
N PHE A 25 -14.13 -35.09 3.40
CA PHE A 25 -14.90 -36.29 3.05
C PHE A 25 -14.00 -37.42 2.53
N PHE A 26 -13.05 -37.10 1.64
CA PHE A 26 -12.13 -38.11 1.10
C PHE A 26 -11.11 -38.59 2.13
N ALA A 27 -10.62 -37.71 3.01
CA ALA A 27 -9.68 -38.08 4.08
C ALA A 27 -10.24 -39.14 5.04
N ALA A 28 -11.56 -39.30 5.13
CA ALA A 28 -12.19 -40.39 5.89
C ALA A 28 -12.06 -41.77 5.23
N HIS A 29 -11.72 -41.84 3.94
CA HIS A 29 -11.76 -43.07 3.14
C HIS A 29 -10.44 -43.40 2.42
N MET A 30 -9.49 -42.47 2.36
CA MET A 30 -8.24 -42.66 1.63
C MET A 30 -7.07 -41.88 2.26
N SER A 31 -5.84 -42.24 1.88
CA SER A 31 -4.63 -41.61 2.41
C SER A 31 -4.49 -40.15 1.97
N LEU A 32 -3.66 -39.38 2.69
CA LEU A 32 -3.45 -37.95 2.47
C LEU A 32 -3.22 -37.59 1.00
N GLY A 33 -2.30 -38.27 0.31
CA GLY A 33 -2.01 -38.01 -1.11
C GLY A 33 -3.23 -38.23 -2.01
N TRP A 34 -3.90 -39.38 -1.87
CA TRP A 34 -5.11 -39.68 -2.65
C TRP A 34 -6.28 -38.75 -2.33
N SER A 35 -6.42 -38.34 -1.05
CA SER A 35 -7.48 -37.42 -0.63
C SER A 35 -7.30 -36.00 -1.19
N VAL A 36 -6.05 -35.54 -1.30
CA VAL A 36 -5.68 -34.28 -1.93
C VAL A 36 -5.92 -34.33 -3.44
N ALA A 37 -5.55 -35.43 -4.09
CA ALA A 37 -5.79 -35.64 -5.53
C ALA A 37 -7.30 -35.68 -5.86
N ALA A 38 -8.10 -36.44 -5.11
CA ALA A 38 -9.55 -36.53 -5.30
C ALA A 38 -10.25 -35.18 -5.04
N ALA A 39 -9.86 -34.47 -3.98
CA ALA A 39 -10.34 -33.13 -3.67
C ALA A 39 -9.99 -32.11 -4.76
N TYR A 40 -8.80 -32.22 -5.35
CA TYR A 40 -8.37 -31.38 -6.46
C TYR A 40 -9.21 -31.60 -7.72
N MET A 41 -9.60 -32.85 -8.02
CA MET A 41 -10.54 -33.14 -9.13
C MET A 41 -11.91 -32.50 -8.92
N VAL A 42 -12.44 -32.52 -7.69
CA VAL A 42 -13.71 -31.85 -7.35
C VAL A 42 -13.60 -30.34 -7.51
N GLY A 43 -12.50 -29.75 -7.01
CA GLY A 43 -12.20 -28.33 -7.16
C GLY A 43 -12.10 -27.91 -8.63
N MET A 44 -11.33 -28.64 -9.43
CA MET A 44 -11.14 -28.38 -10.86
C MET A 44 -12.45 -28.50 -11.65
N THR A 45 -13.25 -29.54 -11.39
CA THR A 45 -14.57 -29.72 -12.02
C THR A 45 -15.51 -28.59 -11.66
N THR A 46 -15.52 -28.18 -10.40
CA THR A 46 -16.30 -27.04 -9.91
C THR A 46 -15.86 -25.73 -10.57
N ALA A 47 -14.55 -25.51 -10.70
CA ALA A 47 -13.99 -24.35 -11.40
C ALA A 47 -14.41 -24.31 -12.88
N TYR A 48 -14.40 -25.46 -13.57
CA TYR A 48 -14.81 -25.57 -14.96
C TYR A 48 -16.31 -25.26 -15.14
N VAL A 49 -17.17 -25.92 -14.36
CA VAL A 49 -18.63 -25.75 -14.44
C VAL A 49 -19.02 -24.30 -14.15
N LEU A 50 -18.50 -23.72 -13.07
CA LEU A 50 -18.80 -22.34 -12.71
C LEU A 50 -18.20 -21.32 -13.70
N SER A 51 -17.04 -21.62 -14.29
CA SER A 51 -16.45 -20.77 -15.33
C SER A 51 -17.32 -20.77 -16.59
N ARG A 52 -17.86 -21.93 -16.95
CA ARG A 52 -18.76 -22.08 -18.09
C ARG A 52 -20.13 -21.44 -17.85
N LEU A 53 -20.66 -21.48 -16.63
CA LEU A 53 -21.97 -20.91 -16.30
C LEU A 53 -21.94 -19.39 -16.13
N PHE A 54 -20.85 -18.84 -15.57
CA PHE A 54 -20.82 -17.45 -15.12
C PHE A 54 -19.76 -16.57 -15.82
N VAL A 55 -18.73 -17.16 -16.45
CA VAL A 55 -17.56 -16.41 -16.94
C VAL A 55 -17.46 -16.34 -18.47
N PHE A 56 -17.80 -17.41 -19.20
CA PHE A 56 -17.62 -17.49 -20.66
C PHE A 56 -18.93 -17.83 -21.39
N GLU A 57 -19.23 -17.17 -22.52
CA GLU A 57 -20.31 -17.57 -23.44
C GLU A 57 -19.89 -18.82 -24.24
N SER A 58 -20.85 -19.71 -24.56
CA SER A 58 -20.60 -21.02 -25.16
C SER A 58 -19.82 -20.93 -26.49
N SER A 59 -18.67 -21.58 -26.60
CA SER A 59 -17.77 -21.47 -27.77
C SER A 59 -18.22 -22.26 -29.01
N GLY A 60 -19.34 -22.99 -28.93
CA GLY A 60 -19.88 -23.84 -30.00
C GLY A 60 -19.16 -25.18 -30.20
N ARG A 61 -18.18 -25.55 -29.35
CA ARG A 61 -17.43 -26.82 -29.43
C ARG A 61 -18.03 -27.91 -28.54
N LYS A 62 -17.64 -29.18 -28.79
CA LYS A 62 -18.02 -30.31 -27.92
C LYS A 62 -17.39 -30.13 -26.54
N VAL A 63 -18.22 -30.29 -25.49
CA VAL A 63 -17.88 -30.08 -24.07
C VAL A 63 -16.62 -30.80 -23.63
N TRP A 64 -16.40 -32.01 -24.16
CA TRP A 64 -15.24 -32.84 -23.82
C TRP A 64 -13.90 -32.22 -24.24
N ASP A 65 -13.81 -31.55 -25.39
CA ASP A 65 -12.56 -30.96 -25.88
C ASP A 65 -12.18 -29.69 -25.10
N GLU A 66 -13.17 -28.95 -24.59
CA GLU A 66 -12.95 -27.79 -23.72
C GLU A 66 -12.47 -28.21 -22.33
N TYR A 67 -13.08 -29.26 -21.77
CA TYR A 67 -12.70 -29.81 -20.46
C TYR A 67 -11.28 -30.38 -20.48
N LEU A 68 -10.89 -31.12 -21.52
CA LEU A 68 -9.54 -31.69 -21.67
C LEU A 68 -8.44 -30.62 -21.70
N ARG A 69 -8.67 -29.49 -22.40
CA ARG A 69 -7.70 -28.38 -22.45
C ARG A 69 -7.64 -27.60 -21.13
N PHE A 70 -8.78 -27.45 -20.44
CA PHE A 70 -8.83 -26.84 -19.11
C PHE A 70 -8.11 -27.73 -18.08
N ALA A 71 -8.32 -29.03 -18.13
CA ALA A 71 -7.65 -30.00 -17.27
C ALA A 71 -6.13 -30.00 -17.49
N ALA A 72 -5.67 -29.96 -18.74
CA ALA A 72 -4.24 -29.97 -19.08
C ALA A 72 -3.45 -28.80 -18.43
N VAL A 73 -4.03 -27.61 -18.35
CA VAL A 73 -3.39 -26.45 -17.69
C VAL A 73 -3.39 -26.60 -16.16
N ASN A 74 -4.39 -27.28 -15.60
CA ASN A 74 -4.54 -27.47 -14.16
C ASN A 74 -3.74 -28.65 -13.58
N VAL A 75 -3.14 -29.51 -14.43
CA VAL A 75 -2.25 -30.60 -13.98
C VAL A 75 -0.98 -30.06 -13.29
N VAL A 76 -0.40 -28.96 -13.80
CA VAL A 76 0.78 -28.34 -13.16
C VAL A 76 0.44 -27.77 -11.79
N ALA A 77 -0.73 -27.14 -11.68
CA ALA A 77 -1.25 -26.61 -10.42
C ALA A 77 -1.60 -27.72 -9.42
N TRP A 78 -2.08 -28.88 -9.89
CA TRP A 78 -2.30 -30.07 -9.05
C TRP A 78 -0.99 -30.56 -8.42
N ILE A 79 0.03 -30.78 -9.25
CA ILE A 79 1.36 -31.25 -8.80
C ILE A 79 1.95 -30.27 -7.78
N GLN A 80 1.80 -28.96 -8.02
CA GLN A 80 2.23 -27.92 -7.09
C GLN A 80 1.50 -28.01 -5.73
N VAL A 81 0.17 -28.17 -5.73
CA VAL A 81 -0.65 -28.29 -4.51
C VAL A 81 -0.23 -29.51 -3.72
N GLU A 82 -0.02 -30.63 -4.39
CA GLU A 82 0.36 -31.89 -3.77
C GLU A 82 1.76 -31.83 -3.15
N LEU A 83 2.74 -31.31 -3.88
CA LEU A 83 4.11 -31.15 -3.38
C LEU A 83 4.18 -30.22 -2.17
N ILE A 84 3.48 -29.08 -2.20
CA ILE A 84 3.46 -28.14 -1.07
C ILE A 84 2.73 -28.74 0.12
N THR A 85 1.60 -29.40 -0.10
CA THR A 85 0.82 -30.02 0.99
C THR A 85 1.61 -31.14 1.66
N ILE A 86 2.17 -32.07 0.88
CA ILE A 86 2.96 -33.19 1.42
C ILE A 86 4.27 -32.68 2.04
N GLY A 87 4.93 -31.72 1.40
CA GLY A 87 6.18 -31.14 1.90
C GLY A 87 6.01 -30.42 3.24
N LEU A 88 4.92 -29.67 3.40
CA LEU A 88 4.57 -29.02 4.66
C LEU A 88 4.24 -30.05 5.74
N VAL A 89 3.45 -31.09 5.46
CA VAL A 89 3.11 -32.10 6.47
C VAL A 89 4.31 -32.94 6.89
N ARG A 90 5.16 -33.36 5.93
CA ARG A 90 6.25 -34.30 6.22
C ARG A 90 7.53 -33.64 6.73
N TYR A 91 7.82 -32.42 6.29
CA TYR A 91 9.10 -31.78 6.57
C TYR A 91 8.91 -30.41 7.22
N GLY A 92 8.02 -29.56 6.68
CA GLY A 92 7.85 -28.17 7.14
C GLY A 92 7.31 -28.07 8.57
N PHE A 93 6.12 -28.60 8.82
CA PHE A 93 5.43 -28.54 10.10
C PHE A 93 6.14 -29.29 11.22
N PRO A 94 6.70 -30.50 11.00
CA PRO A 94 7.54 -31.14 12.00
C PRO A 94 8.78 -30.32 12.36
N ALA A 95 9.44 -29.66 11.39
CA ALA A 95 10.63 -28.85 11.63
C ALA A 95 10.36 -27.58 12.46
N ILE A 96 9.11 -27.11 12.51
CA ILE A 96 8.70 -25.92 13.27
C ILE A 96 7.82 -26.26 14.49
N GLY A 97 7.69 -27.54 14.85
CA GLY A 97 6.85 -27.98 15.97
C GLY A 97 5.37 -27.68 15.80
N PHE A 98 4.88 -27.58 14.56
CA PHE A 98 3.48 -27.27 14.27
C PHE A 98 2.63 -28.55 14.26
N HIS A 99 1.78 -28.71 15.26
CA HIS A 99 0.97 -29.92 15.46
C HIS A 99 -0.55 -29.69 15.31
N TRP A 100 -1.00 -28.46 15.09
CA TRP A 100 -2.42 -28.12 15.04
C TRP A 100 -3.00 -28.31 13.62
N HIS A 101 -3.82 -29.35 13.43
CA HIS A 101 -4.41 -29.74 12.14
C HIS A 101 -3.45 -29.66 10.93
N PRO A 102 -2.23 -30.25 11.03
CA PRO A 102 -1.15 -30.06 10.07
C PRO A 102 -1.58 -30.41 8.64
N GLU A 103 -2.36 -31.47 8.45
CA GLU A 103 -2.81 -31.85 7.12
C GLU A 103 -3.81 -30.87 6.49
N SER A 104 -4.70 -30.28 7.30
CA SER A 104 -5.74 -29.37 6.82
C SER A 104 -5.16 -28.00 6.48
N VAL A 105 -4.21 -27.52 7.29
CA VAL A 105 -3.50 -26.26 7.08
C VAL A 105 -2.55 -26.37 5.90
N ALA A 106 -1.83 -27.49 5.76
CA ALA A 106 -0.96 -27.73 4.61
C ALA A 106 -1.75 -27.78 3.31
N HIS A 107 -2.92 -28.43 3.29
CA HIS A 107 -3.79 -28.47 2.12
C HIS A 107 -4.35 -27.09 1.77
N ALA A 108 -4.75 -26.29 2.76
CA ALA A 108 -5.19 -24.92 2.53
C ALA A 108 -4.09 -24.05 1.89
N ILE A 109 -2.86 -24.13 2.40
CA ILE A 109 -1.70 -23.44 1.83
C ILE A 109 -1.40 -23.97 0.42
N GLY A 110 -1.44 -25.29 0.24
CA GLY A 110 -1.28 -25.97 -1.02
C GLY A 110 -2.25 -25.47 -2.08
N VAL A 111 -3.55 -25.44 -1.78
CA VAL A 111 -4.65 -24.99 -2.67
C VAL A 111 -4.59 -23.50 -2.99
N LEU A 112 -4.08 -22.67 -2.07
CA LEU A 112 -3.90 -21.23 -2.31
C LEU A 112 -2.62 -20.90 -3.10
N SER A 113 -1.62 -21.78 -3.06
CA SER A 113 -0.33 -21.56 -3.73
C SER A 113 -0.41 -21.35 -5.26
N PRO A 114 -1.35 -21.97 -6.01
CA PRO A 114 -1.42 -21.77 -7.45
C PRO A 114 -2.17 -20.50 -7.83
N ALA A 115 -2.69 -19.72 -6.89
CA ALA A 115 -3.40 -18.48 -7.20
C ALA A 115 -2.56 -17.53 -8.08
N VAL A 116 -1.25 -17.52 -7.89
CA VAL A 116 -0.31 -16.74 -8.71
C VAL A 116 0.14 -17.51 -9.96
N THR A 117 0.43 -18.81 -9.88
CA THR A 117 0.92 -19.61 -11.01
C THR A 117 -0.16 -19.90 -12.05
N SER A 118 -1.39 -20.22 -11.63
CA SER A 118 -2.57 -20.36 -12.50
C SER A 118 -2.96 -19.03 -13.15
N TYR A 119 -2.83 -17.90 -12.44
CA TYR A 119 -3.03 -16.57 -13.04
C TYR A 119 -1.97 -16.27 -14.11
N LEU A 120 -0.69 -16.58 -13.85
CA LEU A 120 0.38 -16.43 -14.83
C LEU A 120 0.22 -17.37 -16.03
N GLY A 121 -0.22 -18.61 -15.81
CA GLY A 121 -0.53 -19.59 -16.84
C GLY A 121 -1.62 -19.10 -17.79
N HIS A 122 -2.76 -18.65 -17.25
CA HIS A 122 -3.84 -18.11 -18.08
C HIS A 122 -3.48 -16.78 -18.76
N ARG A 123 -2.67 -15.93 -18.11
CA ARG A 123 -2.19 -14.66 -18.69
C ARG A 123 -1.27 -14.86 -19.89
N HIS A 124 -0.44 -15.91 -19.90
CA HIS A 124 0.54 -16.15 -20.97
C HIS A 124 0.07 -17.16 -22.03
N PHE A 125 -0.83 -18.09 -21.67
CA PHE A 125 -1.30 -19.15 -22.57
C PHE A 125 -2.74 -18.93 -23.07
N THR A 126 -3.65 -18.35 -22.27
CA THR A 126 -5.07 -18.21 -22.63
C THR A 126 -5.43 -16.83 -23.20
N PHE A 127 -4.76 -15.74 -22.76
CA PHE A 127 -5.09 -14.36 -23.18
C PHE A 127 -3.97 -13.67 -23.97
N LYS A 128 -3.40 -14.37 -24.95
CA LYS A 128 -2.50 -13.76 -25.92
C LYS A 128 -3.31 -13.09 -27.05
N ARG A 129 -3.73 -11.84 -26.85
CA ARG A 129 -4.16 -10.97 -27.96
C ARG A 129 -2.89 -10.41 -28.62
N ARG A 130 -2.65 -10.75 -29.89
CA ARG A 130 -1.66 -10.08 -30.75
C ARG A 130 -2.06 -8.61 -30.85
N VAL A 131 -1.20 -7.72 -30.37
CA VAL A 131 -1.24 -6.30 -30.76
C VAL A 131 -0.04 -6.10 -31.69
N ALA A 132 -0.30 -6.34 -32.96
CA ALA A 132 0.41 -5.72 -34.07
C ALA A 132 -0.68 -4.98 -34.87
N ALA A 133 -0.35 -3.80 -35.38
CA ALA A 133 -1.23 -2.85 -36.09
C ALA A 133 -2.06 -1.89 -35.20
N ILE A 134 -1.40 -0.96 -34.49
CA ILE A 134 -1.81 0.45 -34.32
C ILE A 134 -0.52 1.27 -34.11
N ALA A 135 0.34 1.32 -35.13
CA ALA A 135 1.52 2.20 -35.16
C ALA A 135 1.75 2.81 -36.55
N GLU A 136 0.75 2.73 -37.44
CA GLU A 136 0.85 3.16 -38.84
C GLU A 136 -0.20 4.21 -39.24
N GLU A 137 -0.99 4.74 -38.29
CA GLU A 137 -2.09 5.68 -38.57
C GLU A 137 -1.95 7.05 -37.90
N TYR A 138 -0.81 7.37 -37.30
CA TYR A 138 -0.49 8.74 -36.86
C TYR A 138 0.95 9.08 -37.18
N GLY A 139 1.23 9.19 -38.47
CA GLY A 139 2.45 9.81 -38.98
C GLY A 139 2.45 11.30 -38.64
N VAL A 140 3.44 11.73 -37.86
CA VAL A 140 3.94 13.10 -37.90
C VAL A 140 5.47 13.03 -37.85
N LEU A 141 6.05 13.06 -39.04
CA LEU A 141 7.43 13.48 -39.26
C LEU A 141 7.50 15.01 -39.20
N GLY A 142 8.59 15.51 -38.63
CA GLY A 142 9.25 16.71 -39.13
C GLY A 142 8.81 18.04 -38.51
N ALA A 143 9.57 18.51 -37.54
CA ALA A 143 9.94 19.92 -37.44
C ALA A 143 11.25 20.03 -36.65
N ASP A 144 12.37 19.77 -37.34
CA ASP A 144 13.64 20.39 -36.97
C ASP A 144 13.48 21.90 -37.20
N ALA A 145 13.25 22.62 -36.12
CA ALA A 145 13.44 24.06 -36.09
C ALA A 145 14.80 24.34 -35.44
N ALA A 146 15.82 24.44 -36.29
CA ALA A 146 17.06 25.11 -35.95
C ALA A 146 16.73 26.57 -35.57
N ILE A 147 16.67 26.85 -34.27
CA ILE A 147 16.68 28.22 -33.77
C ILE A 147 18.12 28.70 -33.90
N LYS A 148 18.31 29.61 -34.87
CA LYS A 148 19.55 30.38 -35.03
C LYS A 148 19.86 31.12 -33.74
N SER A 149 21.13 31.00 -33.33
CA SER A 149 21.77 31.89 -32.38
C SER A 149 21.76 33.31 -32.94
N ASP A 150 20.93 34.18 -32.40
CA ASP A 150 21.20 35.61 -32.41
C ASP A 150 21.16 36.07 -30.96
N ALA A 151 22.32 36.52 -30.48
CA ALA A 151 22.48 37.10 -29.17
C ALA A 151 21.64 38.38 -29.08
N ILE A 152 20.41 38.27 -28.60
CA ILE A 152 19.66 39.40 -28.09
C ILE A 152 20.27 39.70 -26.73
N ALA A 153 20.96 40.85 -26.63
CA ALA A 153 21.34 41.39 -25.34
C ALA A 153 20.06 41.52 -24.48
N ASP A 154 20.06 40.84 -23.34
CA ASP A 154 18.94 40.75 -22.42
C ASP A 154 18.46 42.16 -22.03
N ALA A 155 17.17 42.46 -22.26
CA ALA A 155 16.58 43.77 -21.97
C ALA A 155 16.63 44.13 -20.48
N SER A 156 16.86 43.14 -19.60
CA SER A 156 17.01 43.33 -18.15
C SER A 156 18.41 43.79 -17.72
N GLY A 157 19.42 43.69 -18.60
CA GLY A 157 20.82 43.93 -18.24
C GLY A 157 21.44 42.86 -17.31
N LYS A 158 20.73 41.76 -17.03
CA LYS A 158 21.24 40.62 -16.25
C LYS A 158 21.69 39.47 -17.16
N LEU A 159 22.58 38.62 -16.66
CA LEU A 159 23.00 37.39 -17.33
C LEU A 159 21.84 36.37 -17.40
N PRO A 160 21.78 35.52 -18.44
CA PRO A 160 20.77 34.47 -18.55
C PRO A 160 20.76 33.56 -17.31
N LEU A 161 19.57 33.22 -16.81
CA LEU A 161 19.41 32.35 -15.65
C LEU A 161 19.12 30.92 -16.09
N VAL A 162 20.09 30.04 -15.84
CA VAL A 162 19.99 28.60 -16.08
C VAL A 162 19.47 27.91 -14.83
N VAL A 163 18.45 27.07 -14.99
CA VAL A 163 17.78 26.37 -13.89
C VAL A 163 17.92 24.85 -14.08
N ASP A 164 18.29 24.12 -13.03
CA ASP A 164 18.20 22.65 -13.02
C ASP A 164 16.78 22.16 -12.69
N LEU A 165 16.49 20.91 -13.06
CA LEU A 165 15.16 20.30 -12.92
C LEU A 165 14.98 19.56 -11.59
N ASP A 166 15.64 18.39 -11.46
CA ASP A 166 15.48 17.48 -10.33
C ASP A 166 16.11 18.09 -9.07
N GLY A 167 15.41 18.10 -7.94
CA GLY A 167 15.89 18.71 -6.67
C GLY A 167 15.84 20.24 -6.63
N THR A 168 15.96 20.89 -7.79
CA THR A 168 15.99 22.35 -7.99
C THR A 168 14.59 22.92 -8.27
N LEU A 169 14.09 22.84 -9.51
CA LEU A 169 12.74 23.28 -9.89
C LEU A 169 11.67 22.38 -9.27
N LEU A 170 11.91 21.07 -9.31
CA LEU A 170 11.08 20.06 -8.66
C LEU A 170 11.66 19.69 -7.30
N ARG A 171 10.80 19.39 -6.33
CA ARG A 171 11.18 18.87 -5.01
C ARG A 171 11.48 17.37 -5.01
N THR A 172 11.48 16.74 -6.18
CA THR A 172 11.63 15.30 -6.38
C THR A 172 12.62 15.03 -7.50
N ASP A 173 12.96 13.75 -7.70
CA ASP A 173 13.80 13.26 -8.79
C ASP A 173 12.91 12.48 -9.76
N THR A 174 12.81 12.96 -10.99
CA THR A 174 11.95 12.40 -12.05
C THR A 174 12.31 10.97 -12.42
N LEU A 175 13.56 10.54 -12.25
CA LEU A 175 13.97 9.15 -12.48
C LEU A 175 13.44 8.23 -11.38
N VAL A 176 13.51 8.67 -10.12
CA VAL A 176 12.94 7.93 -8.98
C VAL A 176 11.41 7.86 -9.10
N GLU A 177 10.76 8.97 -9.47
CA GLU A 177 9.32 9.01 -9.72
C GLU A 177 8.92 8.03 -10.83
N SER A 178 9.65 8.05 -11.95
CA SER A 178 9.42 7.13 -13.08
C SER A 178 9.59 5.68 -12.65
N PHE A 179 10.65 5.38 -11.89
CA PHE A 179 10.88 4.03 -11.37
C PHE A 179 9.74 3.56 -10.47
N VAL A 180 9.28 4.38 -9.53
CA VAL A 180 8.18 4.03 -8.62
C VAL A 180 6.87 3.85 -9.38
N GLN A 181 6.53 4.76 -10.28
CA GLN A 181 5.35 4.66 -11.12
C GLN A 181 5.41 3.39 -12.00
N GLY A 182 6.58 3.09 -12.58
CA GLY A 182 6.83 1.87 -13.34
C GLY A 182 6.68 0.63 -12.47
N LEU A 183 7.21 0.63 -11.25
CA LEU A 183 7.17 -0.51 -10.33
C LEU A 183 5.73 -0.94 -10.03
N PHE A 184 4.81 0.01 -9.86
CA PHE A 184 3.41 -0.30 -9.54
C PHE A 184 2.51 -0.47 -10.78
N SER A 185 2.86 0.12 -11.92
CA SER A 185 2.07 0.01 -13.16
C SER A 185 2.53 -1.12 -14.10
N ARG A 186 3.84 -1.32 -14.23
CA ARG A 186 4.52 -2.29 -15.11
C ARG A 186 5.74 -2.92 -14.38
N PRO A 187 5.52 -3.69 -13.29
CA PRO A 187 6.59 -4.19 -12.42
C PRO A 187 7.66 -5.00 -13.16
N LEU A 188 7.26 -5.95 -14.02
CA LEU A 188 8.20 -6.82 -14.73
C LEU A 188 9.12 -6.03 -15.67
N GLN A 189 8.59 -5.04 -16.39
CA GLN A 189 9.38 -4.22 -17.31
C GLN A 189 10.33 -3.29 -16.54
N THR A 190 9.87 -2.77 -15.41
CA THR A 190 10.68 -1.89 -14.53
C THR A 190 11.84 -2.66 -13.91
N LEU A 191 11.58 -3.85 -13.37
CA LEU A 191 12.61 -4.70 -12.78
C LEU A 191 13.58 -5.23 -13.84
N ALA A 192 13.10 -5.57 -15.04
CA ALA A 192 13.96 -5.97 -16.16
C ALA A 192 14.89 -4.84 -16.66
N ALA A 193 14.59 -3.58 -16.33
CA ALA A 193 15.47 -2.46 -16.65
C ALA A 193 16.60 -2.26 -15.61
N VAL A 194 16.49 -2.81 -14.40
CA VAL A 194 17.50 -2.64 -13.34
C VAL A 194 18.91 -3.09 -13.76
N PRO A 195 19.10 -4.23 -14.46
CA PRO A 195 20.42 -4.63 -14.96
C PRO A 195 21.12 -3.58 -15.84
N LEU A 196 20.35 -2.73 -16.55
CA LEU A 196 20.90 -1.67 -17.39
C LEU A 196 21.69 -0.63 -16.58
N LEU A 197 21.43 -0.48 -15.28
CA LEU A 197 22.24 0.38 -14.42
C LEU A 197 23.70 -0.07 -14.34
N PHE A 198 23.96 -1.38 -14.50
CA PHE A 198 25.29 -1.98 -14.41
C PHE A 198 25.94 -2.17 -15.79
N SER A 199 25.18 -2.64 -16.80
CA SER A 199 25.72 -2.94 -18.13
C SER A 199 25.64 -1.76 -19.12
N GLY A 200 24.55 -0.99 -19.07
CA GLY A 200 24.24 0.10 -20.01
C GLY A 200 24.45 1.52 -19.46
N GLY A 201 24.75 1.63 -18.17
CA GLY A 201 24.92 2.90 -17.45
C GLY A 201 23.62 3.68 -17.21
N ARG A 202 23.75 4.79 -16.49
CA ARG A 202 22.61 5.61 -16.01
C ARG A 202 21.78 6.24 -17.14
N ALA A 203 22.39 6.53 -18.30
CA ALA A 203 21.70 7.15 -19.43
C ALA A 203 20.70 6.19 -20.09
N GLN A 204 21.10 4.95 -20.36
CA GLN A 204 20.21 3.93 -20.92
C GLN A 204 19.07 3.57 -19.96
N PHE A 205 19.37 3.49 -18.66
CA PHE A 205 18.33 3.27 -17.65
C PHE A 205 17.29 4.40 -17.64
N LYS A 206 17.72 5.67 -17.74
CA LYS A 206 16.79 6.81 -17.84
C LYS A 206 15.89 6.72 -19.07
N ALA A 207 16.45 6.44 -20.24
CA ALA A 207 15.69 6.27 -21.48
C ALA A 207 14.63 5.16 -21.32
N ARG A 208 15.03 4.00 -20.78
CA ARG A 208 14.10 2.89 -20.53
C ARG A 208 12.99 3.26 -19.54
N MET A 209 13.27 4.07 -18.52
CA MET A 209 12.24 4.50 -17.57
C MET A 209 11.16 5.40 -18.18
N VAL A 210 11.51 6.22 -19.18
CA VAL A 210 10.54 7.05 -19.93
C VAL A 210 9.55 6.18 -20.69
N GLU A 211 9.98 5.06 -21.26
CA GLU A 211 9.10 4.13 -21.99
C GLU A 211 8.18 3.34 -21.04
N VAL A 212 8.71 2.96 -19.89
CA VAL A 212 8.01 2.09 -18.93
C VAL A 212 6.99 2.88 -18.11
N ALA A 213 7.29 4.12 -17.72
CA ALA A 213 6.46 4.92 -16.83
C ALA A 213 5.85 6.15 -17.52
N VAL A 214 4.52 6.24 -17.47
CA VAL A 214 3.80 7.47 -17.84
C VAL A 214 3.61 8.30 -16.57
N LEU A 215 4.37 9.40 -16.47
CA LEU A 215 4.22 10.37 -15.38
C LEU A 215 3.24 11.47 -15.75
N ASP A 216 2.46 11.91 -14.76
CA ASP A 216 1.66 13.13 -14.85
C ASP A 216 2.49 14.30 -14.32
N PHE A 217 3.26 14.92 -15.21
CA PHE A 217 4.22 15.98 -14.88
C PHE A 217 3.57 17.20 -14.22
N ALA A 218 2.30 17.49 -14.52
CA ALA A 218 1.56 18.60 -13.93
C ALA A 218 1.32 18.42 -12.42
N THR A 219 1.40 17.19 -11.92
CA THR A 219 1.18 16.90 -10.49
C THR A 219 2.46 16.82 -9.68
N LEU A 220 3.64 16.89 -10.31
CA LEU A 220 4.92 16.77 -9.61
C LEU A 220 5.11 17.94 -8.62
N PRO A 221 5.67 17.67 -7.42
CA PRO A 221 5.80 18.68 -6.38
C PRO A 221 6.83 19.73 -6.80
N ALA A 222 6.36 20.92 -7.18
CA ALA A 222 7.20 22.00 -7.62
C ALA A 222 7.64 22.92 -6.46
N ARG A 223 8.81 23.55 -6.59
CA ARG A 223 9.33 24.53 -5.63
C ARG A 223 8.71 25.90 -5.89
N HIS A 224 7.50 26.11 -5.37
CA HIS A 224 6.71 27.32 -5.64
C HIS A 224 7.47 28.64 -5.36
N PRO A 225 8.22 28.82 -4.26
CA PRO A 225 8.98 30.05 -4.05
C PRO A 225 10.02 30.35 -5.15
N LEU A 226 10.65 29.31 -5.71
CA LEU A 226 11.57 29.47 -6.84
C LEU A 226 10.79 29.82 -8.11
N ILE A 227 9.66 29.16 -8.36
CA ILE A 227 8.80 29.47 -9.52
C ILE A 227 8.31 30.92 -9.50
N ASP A 228 7.90 31.42 -8.34
CA ASP A 228 7.45 32.80 -8.18
C ASP A 228 8.59 33.79 -8.45
N HIS A 229 9.81 33.46 -8.02
CA HIS A 229 11.01 34.24 -8.36
C HIS A 229 11.33 34.20 -9.86
N LEU A 230 11.27 33.03 -10.50
CA LEU A 230 11.50 32.89 -11.94
C LEU A 230 10.47 33.67 -12.76
N ARG A 231 9.19 33.66 -12.35
CA ARG A 231 8.15 34.49 -12.97
C ARG A 231 8.46 35.98 -12.88
N ALA A 232 8.95 36.43 -11.73
CA ALA A 232 9.34 37.82 -11.54
C ALA A 232 10.55 38.21 -12.43
N GLU A 233 11.56 37.35 -12.53
CA GLU A 233 12.72 37.58 -13.41
C GLU A 233 12.33 37.57 -14.90
N LYS A 234 11.45 36.66 -15.34
CA LYS A 234 10.91 36.65 -16.71
C LYS A 234 10.13 37.92 -17.02
N ALA A 235 9.28 38.37 -16.09
CA ALA A 235 8.53 39.62 -16.23
C ALA A 235 9.46 40.86 -16.29
N ALA A 236 10.63 40.79 -15.66
CA ALA A 236 11.68 41.80 -15.76
C ALA A 236 12.50 41.72 -17.06
N GLY A 237 12.16 40.79 -17.96
CA GLY A 237 12.80 40.61 -19.27
C GLY A 237 13.98 39.65 -19.30
N ARG A 238 14.32 39.01 -18.17
CA ARG A 238 15.48 38.10 -18.09
C ARG A 238 15.21 36.79 -18.81
N SER A 239 16.18 36.36 -19.62
CA SER A 239 16.19 35.07 -20.30
C SER A 239 16.34 33.89 -19.33
N LEU A 240 15.47 32.89 -19.44
CA LEU A 240 15.40 31.73 -18.57
C LEU A 240 15.59 30.42 -19.36
N HIS A 241 16.52 29.58 -18.91
CA HIS A 241 16.85 28.33 -19.60
C HIS A 241 16.79 27.13 -18.65
N LEU A 242 16.14 26.04 -19.06
CA LEU A 242 16.12 24.78 -18.30
C LEU A 242 17.22 23.86 -18.81
N VAL A 243 18.25 23.59 -18.01
CA VAL A 243 19.34 22.67 -18.39
C VAL A 243 19.49 21.59 -17.34
N THR A 244 19.31 20.33 -17.72
CA THR A 244 19.23 19.24 -16.74
C THR A 244 19.88 17.93 -17.18
N ALA A 245 20.28 17.14 -16.18
CA ALA A 245 20.70 15.76 -16.37
C ALA A 245 19.51 14.81 -16.65
N ALA A 246 18.26 15.23 -16.46
CA ALA A 246 17.09 14.41 -16.80
C ALA A 246 17.05 14.12 -18.31
N ASN A 247 16.34 13.04 -18.70
CA ASN A 247 16.18 12.71 -20.12
C ASN A 247 15.51 13.87 -20.88
N HIS A 248 15.93 14.09 -22.13
CA HIS A 248 15.43 15.17 -22.97
C HIS A 248 13.89 15.24 -23.06
N ALA A 249 13.21 14.10 -23.27
CA ALA A 249 11.75 14.07 -23.34
C ALA A 249 11.08 14.51 -22.04
N VAL A 250 11.64 14.10 -20.89
CA VAL A 250 11.16 14.50 -19.55
C VAL A 250 11.34 15.99 -19.33
N ALA A 251 12.49 16.55 -19.69
CA ALA A 251 12.78 17.97 -19.51
C ALA A 251 11.78 18.85 -20.28
N HIS A 252 11.50 18.51 -21.54
CA HIS A 252 10.54 19.25 -22.35
C HIS A 252 9.10 19.15 -21.83
N GLN A 253 8.67 17.95 -21.42
CA GLN A 253 7.32 17.75 -20.88
C GLN A 253 7.11 18.51 -19.56
N VAL A 254 8.12 18.57 -18.70
CA VAL A 254 8.03 19.37 -17.47
C VAL A 254 8.07 20.87 -17.78
N ALA A 255 8.95 21.34 -18.66
CA ALA A 255 9.04 22.75 -19.03
C ALA A 255 7.71 23.28 -19.59
N ALA A 256 7.05 22.49 -20.43
CA ALA A 256 5.74 22.81 -20.99
C ALA A 256 4.65 23.01 -19.93
N CYS A 257 4.80 22.44 -18.72
CA CYS A 257 3.84 22.64 -17.63
C CYS A 257 3.94 24.03 -16.98
N PHE A 258 5.05 24.75 -17.15
CA PHE A 258 5.31 26.02 -16.46
C PHE A 258 5.29 27.25 -17.39
N ASP A 259 5.57 27.07 -18.67
CA ASP A 259 5.63 28.16 -19.68
C ASP A 259 6.63 29.29 -19.30
N LEU A 260 7.74 28.92 -18.65
CA LEU A 260 8.74 29.86 -18.14
C LEU A 260 10.01 29.93 -18.99
N PHE A 261 10.40 28.87 -19.68
CA PHE A 261 11.74 28.74 -20.25
C PHE A 261 11.78 29.09 -21.74
N ASP A 262 12.78 29.86 -22.13
CA ASP A 262 13.06 30.24 -23.52
C ASP A 262 13.77 29.12 -24.29
N SER A 263 14.58 28.32 -23.59
CA SER A 263 15.12 27.07 -24.12
C SER A 263 15.19 25.96 -23.07
N VAL A 264 15.19 24.71 -23.56
CA VAL A 264 15.23 23.50 -22.73
C VAL A 264 16.28 22.54 -23.29
N HIS A 265 17.18 22.08 -22.41
CA HIS A 265 18.25 21.16 -22.76
C HIS A 265 18.34 20.03 -21.71
N GLY A 266 17.76 18.88 -22.03
CA GLY A 266 17.96 17.64 -21.26
C GLY A 266 19.09 16.77 -21.82
N SER A 267 19.42 15.70 -21.09
CA SER A 267 20.40 14.68 -21.50
C SER A 267 19.92 13.89 -22.73
N PRO A 268 20.65 13.92 -23.86
CA PRO A 268 20.39 13.07 -25.03
C PRO A 268 20.65 11.59 -24.74
N ASP A 269 20.17 10.71 -25.61
CA ASP A 269 20.41 9.28 -25.47
C ASP A 269 21.91 8.96 -25.46
N GLY A 270 22.37 8.24 -24.44
CA GLY A 270 23.77 7.86 -24.25
C GLY A 270 24.67 8.90 -23.56
N VAL A 271 24.25 10.16 -23.40
CA VAL A 271 25.07 11.21 -22.76
C VAL A 271 24.43 11.71 -21.46
N ASN A 272 25.11 11.56 -20.33
CA ASN A 272 24.62 12.07 -19.04
C ASN A 272 25.22 13.47 -18.75
N LEU A 273 24.42 14.52 -18.90
CA LEU A 273 24.79 15.93 -18.65
C LEU A 273 24.81 16.23 -17.13
N LYS A 274 25.83 15.76 -16.42
CA LYS A 274 26.00 16.00 -14.98
C LYS A 274 27.43 16.43 -14.64
N GLY A 275 27.60 17.35 -13.70
CA GLY A 275 28.91 17.80 -13.23
C GLY A 275 29.70 18.56 -14.30
N THR A 276 30.94 18.16 -14.54
CA THR A 276 31.85 18.83 -15.49
C THR A 276 31.30 18.88 -16.93
N ARG A 277 30.71 17.78 -17.42
CA ARG A 277 30.05 17.75 -18.74
C ARG A 277 28.90 18.76 -18.87
N LYS A 278 28.18 18.99 -17.75
CA LYS A 278 27.11 20.00 -17.71
C LYS A 278 27.73 21.40 -17.84
N LEU A 279 28.82 21.67 -17.13
CA LEU A 279 29.52 22.95 -17.22
C LEU A 279 30.08 23.19 -18.64
N GLU A 280 30.72 22.21 -19.26
CA GLU A 280 31.24 22.30 -20.63
C GLU A 280 30.12 22.70 -21.60
N ARG A 281 28.98 22.02 -21.52
CA ARG A 281 27.81 22.33 -22.34
C ARG A 281 27.23 23.72 -22.06
N LEU A 282 27.23 24.17 -20.80
CA LEU A 282 26.75 25.50 -20.44
C LEU A 282 27.67 26.61 -20.98
N ARG A 283 28.99 26.38 -21.01
CA ARG A 283 29.94 27.33 -21.61
C ARG A 283 29.80 27.43 -23.13
N GLU A 284 29.44 26.34 -23.80
CA GLU A 284 29.13 26.35 -25.23
C GLU A 284 27.85 27.12 -25.53
N LEU A 285 26.81 26.96 -24.70
CA LEU A 285 25.51 27.60 -24.88
C LEU A 285 25.52 29.08 -24.49
N PHE A 286 26.28 29.44 -23.45
CA PHE A 286 26.32 30.79 -22.87
C PHE A 286 27.76 31.31 -22.75
N PRO A 287 28.43 31.61 -23.88
CA PRO A 287 29.83 32.05 -23.86
C PRO A 287 30.03 33.42 -23.18
N ALA A 288 28.98 34.23 -23.09
CA ALA A 288 28.98 35.54 -22.42
C ALA A 288 28.81 35.47 -20.88
N GLY A 289 28.64 34.28 -20.32
CA GLY A 289 28.38 34.08 -18.88
C GLY A 289 26.93 33.70 -18.58
N PHE A 290 26.69 33.18 -17.37
CA PHE A 290 25.37 32.74 -16.92
C PHE A 290 25.25 32.70 -15.39
N ALA A 291 24.03 32.90 -14.91
CA ALA A 291 23.63 32.59 -13.55
C ALA A 291 23.10 31.15 -13.46
N TYR A 292 23.35 30.44 -12.36
CA TYR A 292 22.93 29.04 -12.25
C TYR A 292 22.18 28.73 -10.95
N ALA A 293 20.94 28.23 -11.10
CA ALA A 293 20.12 27.68 -10.04
C ALA A 293 20.30 26.15 -9.93
N GLY A 294 20.75 25.70 -8.76
CA GLY A 294 21.00 24.28 -8.47
C GLY A 294 20.82 23.91 -7.00
N ASP A 295 20.91 22.62 -6.68
CA ASP A 295 20.71 22.08 -5.32
C ASP A 295 21.82 21.14 -4.86
N SER A 296 22.54 20.50 -5.78
CA SER A 296 23.31 19.31 -5.47
C SER A 296 24.81 19.59 -5.32
N SER A 297 25.55 18.64 -4.73
CA SER A 297 27.02 18.71 -4.71
C SER A 297 27.63 18.58 -6.11
N ALA A 298 26.91 18.00 -7.08
CA ALA A 298 27.38 17.92 -8.46
C ALA A 298 27.41 19.30 -9.13
N ASP A 299 26.55 20.21 -8.66
CA ASP A 299 26.47 21.60 -9.13
C ASP A 299 27.63 22.47 -8.67
N LEU A 300 28.47 22.01 -7.72
CA LEU A 300 29.66 22.76 -7.30
C LEU A 300 30.60 23.06 -8.48
N HIS A 301 30.75 22.13 -9.42
CA HIS A 301 31.53 22.38 -10.64
C HIS A 301 30.87 23.42 -11.53
N VAL A 302 29.54 23.40 -11.63
CA VAL A 302 28.78 24.36 -12.43
C VAL A 302 28.87 25.76 -11.80
N TRP A 303 28.70 25.87 -10.48
CA TRP A 303 28.84 27.12 -9.74
C TRP A 303 30.26 27.71 -9.78
N GLN A 304 31.30 26.89 -9.91
CA GLN A 304 32.66 27.39 -10.14
C GLN A 304 32.78 28.16 -11.46
N GLY A 305 32.09 27.68 -12.50
CA GLY A 305 32.10 28.29 -13.83
C GLY A 305 31.00 29.31 -14.08
N ALA A 306 30.00 29.42 -13.19
CA ALA A 306 28.94 30.42 -13.26
C ALA A 306 29.40 31.78 -12.71
N ASP A 307 28.74 32.85 -13.14
CA ASP A 307 29.01 34.21 -12.68
C ASP A 307 28.30 34.51 -11.36
N SER A 308 27.11 33.94 -11.20
CA SER A 308 26.30 34.06 -9.99
C SER A 308 25.54 32.75 -9.68
N ILE A 309 25.14 32.64 -8.42
CA ILE A 309 24.57 31.42 -7.83
C ILE A 309 23.16 31.69 -7.36
N VAL A 310 22.24 30.80 -7.70
CA VAL A 310 20.94 30.68 -7.04
C VAL A 310 20.90 29.35 -6.30
N LEU A 311 20.80 29.39 -4.97
CA LEU A 311 20.73 28.19 -4.14
C LEU A 311 19.28 27.72 -4.07
N ALA A 312 18.95 26.67 -4.80
CA ALA A 312 17.58 26.22 -4.99
C ALA A 312 17.36 24.85 -4.35
N GLY A 313 17.33 24.80 -3.01
CA GLY A 313 17.15 23.55 -2.29
C GLY A 313 18.45 22.83 -1.93
N ALA A 314 19.57 23.54 -1.90
CA ALA A 314 20.84 22.97 -1.48
C ALA A 314 20.85 22.57 0.01
N SER A 315 21.50 21.46 0.32
CA SER A 315 21.77 21.07 1.72
C SER A 315 22.64 22.13 2.41
N ASN A 316 22.56 22.26 3.75
CA ASN A 316 23.41 23.21 4.49
C ASN A 316 24.91 23.02 4.19
N ALA A 317 25.35 21.77 4.04
CA ALA A 317 26.72 21.46 3.68
C ALA A 317 27.07 21.91 2.25
N THR A 318 26.17 21.70 1.30
CA THR A 318 26.34 22.12 -0.10
C THR A 318 26.32 23.65 -0.24
N ALA A 319 25.34 24.31 0.38
CA ALA A 319 25.23 25.77 0.41
C ALA A 319 26.47 26.41 1.05
N GLY A 320 26.99 25.82 2.14
CA GLY A 320 28.24 26.24 2.76
C GLY A 320 29.45 26.13 1.82
N LYS A 321 29.53 25.07 1.00
CA LYS A 321 30.58 24.92 -0.02
C LYS A 321 30.42 25.92 -1.18
N ALA A 322 29.18 26.18 -1.62
CA ALA A 322 28.90 27.15 -2.67
C ALA A 322 29.28 28.58 -2.25
N ARG A 323 28.97 28.98 -1.01
CA ARG A 323 29.38 30.27 -0.43
C ARG A 323 30.89 30.47 -0.40
N LYS A 324 31.66 29.40 -0.21
CA LYS A 324 33.14 29.44 -0.21
C LYS A 324 33.75 29.69 -1.60
N LEU A 325 32.97 29.63 -2.67
CA LEU A 325 33.44 29.94 -4.03
C LEU A 325 33.63 31.45 -4.27
N GLY A 326 33.16 32.31 -3.36
CA GLY A 326 33.30 33.77 -3.49
C GLY A 326 32.44 34.40 -4.60
N LYS A 327 31.45 33.67 -5.11
CA LYS A 327 30.50 34.12 -6.13
C LYS A 327 29.29 34.81 -5.51
N THR A 328 28.67 35.73 -6.24
CA THR A 328 27.44 36.42 -5.81
C THR A 328 26.29 35.43 -5.71
N ILE A 329 25.58 35.43 -4.58
CA ILE A 329 24.35 34.64 -4.39
C ILE A 329 23.16 35.56 -4.63
N GLU A 330 22.42 35.34 -5.71
CA GLU A 330 21.28 36.18 -6.09
C GLU A 330 20.03 35.87 -5.26
N ALA A 331 19.80 34.57 -4.96
CA ALA A 331 18.66 34.11 -4.19
C ALA A 331 18.95 32.77 -3.50
N GLU A 332 18.29 32.53 -2.36
CA GLU A 332 18.38 31.27 -1.62
C GLU A 332 17.00 30.76 -1.21
N PHE A 333 16.69 29.53 -1.66
CA PHE A 333 15.47 28.80 -1.36
C PHE A 333 15.82 27.58 -0.53
N THR A 334 15.48 27.62 0.75
CA THR A 334 15.89 26.57 1.70
C THR A 334 15.33 25.18 1.36
N HIS A 335 16.15 24.17 1.64
CA HIS A 335 15.72 22.77 1.70
C HIS A 335 15.54 22.36 3.16
N LYS A 336 14.30 22.00 3.54
CA LYS A 336 14.04 21.41 4.85
C LYS A 336 14.23 19.90 4.76
N SER A 337 15.30 19.39 5.39
CA SER A 337 15.45 17.94 5.56
C SER A 337 14.21 17.35 6.27
N PRO A 338 13.84 16.10 5.98
CA PRO A 338 12.68 15.48 6.61
C PRO A 338 12.83 15.48 8.13
N SER A 339 11.98 16.25 8.81
CA SER A 339 11.98 16.30 10.27
C SER A 339 11.47 14.97 10.88
N LEU A 340 11.74 14.73 12.15
CA LEU A 340 11.13 13.62 12.89
C LEU A 340 9.59 13.67 12.83
N LYS A 341 9.00 14.87 12.81
CA LYS A 341 7.56 15.08 12.63
C LYS A 341 7.09 14.61 11.25
N THR A 342 7.89 14.83 10.19
CA THR A 342 7.62 14.36 8.83
C THR A 342 7.59 12.84 8.78
N TRP A 343 8.60 12.18 9.38
CA TRP A 343 8.65 10.72 9.50
C TRP A 343 7.49 10.16 10.31
N ARG A 344 7.20 10.72 11.49
CA ARG A 344 6.04 10.31 12.32
C ARG A 344 4.73 10.38 11.53
N LYS A 345 4.55 11.40 10.70
CA LYS A 345 3.36 11.56 9.83
C LYS A 345 3.36 10.53 8.71
N ALA A 346 4.50 10.26 8.08
CA ALA A 346 4.63 9.28 6.99
C ALA A 346 4.41 7.84 7.48
N LEU A 347 4.99 7.48 8.63
CA LEU A 347 4.84 6.16 9.26
C LEU A 347 3.46 5.97 9.90
N ARG A 348 2.68 7.04 10.06
CA ARG A 348 1.35 7.04 10.69
C ARG A 348 1.33 6.40 12.08
N LEU A 349 2.28 6.77 12.96
CA LEU A 349 2.39 6.17 14.30
C LEU A 349 1.10 6.23 15.14
N HIS A 350 0.24 7.20 14.90
CA HIS A 350 -1.09 7.28 15.54
C HIS A 350 -1.98 6.06 15.24
N GLN A 351 -1.75 5.33 14.14
CA GLN A 351 -2.49 4.11 13.78
C GLN A 351 -2.03 2.88 14.57
N TRP A 352 -0.93 2.96 15.33
CA TRP A 352 -0.44 1.85 16.15
C TRP A 352 -1.38 1.53 17.32
N SER A 353 -2.29 2.44 17.69
CA SER A 353 -3.35 2.18 18.67
C SER A 353 -4.17 0.93 18.35
N LYS A 354 -4.32 0.58 17.07
CA LYS A 354 -5.01 -0.65 16.64
C LYS A 354 -4.31 -1.92 17.11
N ASN A 355 -3.01 -1.86 17.32
CA ASN A 355 -2.21 -2.99 17.78
C ASN A 355 -2.34 -3.21 19.30
N ILE A 356 -3.02 -2.32 20.03
CA ILE A 356 -3.36 -2.55 21.46
C ILE A 356 -4.15 -3.87 21.61
N LEU A 357 -4.89 -4.29 20.59
CA LEU A 357 -5.60 -5.58 20.58
C LEU A 357 -4.69 -6.80 20.79
N ILE A 358 -3.38 -6.70 20.52
CA ILE A 358 -2.41 -7.79 20.79
C ILE A 358 -2.33 -8.09 22.29
N PHE A 359 -2.61 -7.12 23.16
CA PHE A 359 -2.57 -7.31 24.62
C PHE A 359 -3.88 -7.86 25.20
N VAL A 360 -4.99 -7.84 24.46
CA VAL A 360 -6.29 -8.29 24.99
C VAL A 360 -6.25 -9.77 25.44
N PRO A 361 -5.67 -10.72 24.68
CA PRO A 361 -5.57 -12.11 25.13
C PRO A 361 -4.73 -12.27 26.40
N LEU A 362 -3.65 -11.49 26.55
CA LEU A 362 -2.79 -11.52 27.75
C LEU A 362 -3.56 -11.10 29.02
N LEU A 363 -4.42 -10.08 28.89
CA LEU A 363 -5.26 -9.61 30.00
C LEU A 363 -6.34 -10.63 30.37
N LEU A 364 -6.98 -11.24 29.37
CA LEU A 364 -8.08 -12.18 29.58
C LEU A 364 -7.60 -13.57 30.02
N SER A 365 -6.41 -14.00 29.60
CA SER A 365 -5.82 -15.31 29.96
C SER A 365 -5.19 -15.34 31.34
N GLN A 366 -5.15 -14.20 32.05
CA GLN A 366 -4.51 -14.04 33.37
C GLN A 366 -2.98 -14.32 33.36
N ARG A 367 -2.35 -14.46 32.20
CA ARG A 367 -0.88 -14.63 32.09
C ARG A 367 -0.10 -13.32 32.18
N ALA A 368 -0.78 -12.18 32.34
CA ALA A 368 -0.16 -10.87 32.49
C ALA A 368 0.85 -10.75 33.66
N GLN A 369 0.88 -11.71 34.59
CA GLN A 369 1.85 -11.78 35.68
C GLN A 369 3.21 -12.34 35.25
N MET A 370 3.31 -13.00 34.09
CA MET A 370 4.57 -13.53 33.56
C MET A 370 5.29 -12.44 32.75
N PRO A 371 6.48 -11.99 33.18
CA PRO A 371 7.18 -10.89 32.50
C PRO A 371 7.54 -11.19 31.04
N TRP A 372 7.81 -12.45 30.71
CA TRP A 372 8.16 -12.90 29.37
C TRP A 372 7.00 -12.76 28.39
N ASP A 373 5.79 -13.13 28.78
CA ASP A 373 4.59 -13.02 27.94
C ASP A 373 4.27 -11.54 27.64
N LEU A 374 4.44 -10.66 28.64
CA LEU A 374 4.30 -9.23 28.46
C LEU A 374 5.35 -8.68 27.48
N LEU A 375 6.63 -9.05 27.65
CA LEU A 375 7.71 -8.65 26.74
C LEU A 375 7.47 -9.15 25.32
N ALA A 376 6.96 -10.38 25.15
CA ALA A 376 6.59 -10.94 23.86
C ALA A 376 5.45 -10.14 23.20
N CYS A 377 4.39 -9.78 23.94
CA CYS A 377 3.32 -8.92 23.45
C CYS A 377 3.82 -7.51 23.09
N VAL A 378 4.73 -6.92 23.87
CA VAL A 378 5.38 -5.64 23.53
C VAL A 378 6.19 -5.76 22.24
N GLY A 379 6.98 -6.83 22.09
CA GLY A 379 7.70 -7.13 20.84
C GLY A 379 6.75 -7.25 19.66
N GLY A 380 5.65 -8.01 19.82
CA GLY A 380 4.61 -8.16 18.81
C GLY A 380 3.92 -6.85 18.43
N PHE A 381 3.64 -5.98 19.41
CA PHE A 381 3.09 -4.64 19.19
C PHE A 381 4.02 -3.78 18.32
N LEU A 382 5.31 -3.75 18.65
CA LEU A 382 6.32 -2.98 17.91
C LEU A 382 6.52 -3.53 16.49
N LEU A 383 6.70 -4.85 16.33
CA LEU A 383 6.91 -5.50 15.03
C LEU A 383 5.69 -5.34 14.12
N THR A 384 4.47 -5.50 14.67
CA THR A 384 3.23 -5.24 13.92
C THR A 384 3.10 -3.76 13.55
N GLY A 385 3.54 -2.85 14.43
CA GLY A 385 3.59 -1.41 14.16
C GLY A 385 4.53 -1.05 13.02
N ILE A 386 5.74 -1.63 13.01
CA ILE A 386 6.75 -1.45 11.95
C ILE A 386 6.21 -1.99 10.63
N ALA A 387 5.64 -3.20 10.60
CA ALA A 387 5.02 -3.77 9.40
C ALA A 387 3.84 -2.94 8.89
N ALA A 388 2.96 -2.47 9.77
CA ALA A 388 1.88 -1.55 9.41
C ALA A 388 2.42 -0.25 8.80
N SER A 389 3.48 0.32 9.37
CA SER A 389 4.10 1.56 8.87
C SER A 389 4.74 1.35 7.50
N ALA A 390 5.40 0.21 7.28
CA ALA A 390 5.96 -0.18 5.99
C ALA A 390 4.86 -0.34 4.92
N THR A 391 3.75 -1.01 5.23
CA THR A 391 2.62 -1.15 4.29
C THR A 391 1.96 0.20 3.97
N TYR A 392 1.89 1.14 4.92
CA TYR A 392 1.44 2.51 4.64
C TYR A 392 2.38 3.28 3.71
N LEU A 393 3.70 3.15 3.88
CA LEU A 393 4.67 3.75 2.96
C LEU A 393 4.52 3.15 1.55
N LEU A 394 4.41 1.82 1.42
CA LEU A 394 4.18 1.16 0.12
C LEU A 394 2.88 1.64 -0.53
N ASN A 395 1.80 1.80 0.24
CA ASN A 395 0.55 2.30 -0.30
C ASN A 395 0.68 3.76 -0.76
N ASP A 396 1.33 4.63 0.02
CA ASP A 396 1.51 6.04 -0.35
C ASP A 396 2.46 6.20 -1.57
N LEU A 397 3.40 5.26 -1.79
CA LEU A 397 4.17 5.18 -3.03
C LEU A 397 3.32 4.74 -4.24
N ALA A 398 2.46 3.73 -4.06
CA ALA A 398 1.59 3.23 -5.12
C ALA A 398 0.51 4.26 -5.53
N ASP A 399 -0.01 5.02 -4.56
CA ASP A 399 -1.07 6.01 -4.76
C ASP A 399 -0.52 7.43 -5.03
N LEU A 400 0.79 7.62 -5.22
CA LEU A 400 1.45 8.94 -5.26
C LEU A 400 0.77 9.95 -6.19
N SER A 401 0.51 9.55 -7.44
CA SER A 401 -0.17 10.38 -8.45
C SER A 401 -1.62 10.70 -8.07
N ALA A 402 -2.33 9.76 -7.45
CA ALA A 402 -3.70 9.96 -7.00
C ALA A 402 -3.76 10.87 -5.76
N ASP A 403 -2.81 10.71 -4.84
CA ASP A 403 -2.71 11.51 -3.61
C ASP A 403 -2.43 12.98 -3.92
N ARG A 404 -1.60 13.27 -4.94
CA ARG A 404 -1.29 14.64 -5.40
C ARG A 404 -2.53 15.40 -5.91
N ARG A 405 -3.46 14.71 -6.57
CA ARG A 405 -4.72 15.30 -7.08
C ARG A 405 -5.80 15.47 -6.01
N HIS A 406 -5.62 14.86 -4.84
CA HIS A 406 -6.64 14.84 -3.80
C HIS A 406 -6.55 16.08 -2.89
N ARG A 407 -7.70 16.70 -2.58
CA ARG A 407 -7.81 17.94 -1.78
C ARG A 407 -6.98 17.95 -0.49
N THR A 408 -7.09 16.89 0.32
CA THR A 408 -6.34 16.75 1.59
C THR A 408 -5.08 15.87 1.49
N LYS A 409 -5.12 14.74 0.76
CA LYS A 409 -3.99 13.79 0.67
C LYS A 409 -2.76 14.36 -0.07
N ARG A 410 -2.91 15.44 -0.84
CA ARG A 410 -1.77 16.18 -1.43
C ARG A 410 -0.77 16.66 -0.38
N ASN A 411 -1.22 16.86 0.86
CA ASN A 411 -0.40 17.29 2.00
C ASN A 411 0.31 16.11 2.71
N ARG A 412 0.22 14.88 2.19
CA ARG A 412 1.00 13.74 2.70
C ARG A 412 2.49 13.98 2.41
N PRO A 413 3.41 13.54 3.29
CA PRO A 413 4.83 13.80 3.13
C PRO A 413 5.41 13.40 1.76
N LEU A 414 5.02 12.24 1.23
CA LEU A 414 5.48 11.78 -0.09
C LEU A 414 4.85 12.58 -1.25
N ALA A 415 3.53 12.79 -1.21
CA ALA A 415 2.82 13.51 -2.27
C ALA A 415 3.29 14.97 -2.43
N SER A 416 3.54 15.65 -1.30
CA SER A 416 4.00 17.05 -1.24
C SER A 416 5.50 17.25 -1.52
N GLY A 417 6.29 16.17 -1.52
CA GLY A 417 7.76 16.25 -1.61
C GLY A 417 8.46 16.67 -0.30
N ASP A 418 7.78 16.59 0.86
CA ASP A 418 8.40 16.81 2.18
C ASP A 418 9.25 15.62 2.64
N LEU A 419 8.91 14.41 2.19
CA LEU A 419 9.73 13.21 2.34
C LEU A 419 10.14 12.74 0.93
N PRO A 420 11.44 12.64 0.63
CA PRO A 420 11.88 12.17 -0.68
C PRO A 420 11.40 10.74 -0.96
N VAL A 421 10.93 10.50 -2.17
CA VAL A 421 10.35 9.21 -2.60
C VAL A 421 11.33 8.04 -2.39
N HIS A 422 12.62 8.24 -2.65
CA HIS A 422 13.64 7.20 -2.48
C HIS A 422 13.84 6.78 -1.01
N HIS A 423 13.60 7.67 -0.03
CA HIS A 423 13.67 7.30 1.39
C HIS A 423 12.60 6.27 1.72
N ALA A 424 11.36 6.47 1.26
CA ALA A 424 10.28 5.51 1.48
C ALA A 424 10.48 4.23 0.66
N LEU A 425 10.99 4.33 -0.57
CA LEU A 425 11.29 3.17 -1.42
C LEU A 425 12.29 2.20 -0.78
N ILE A 426 13.28 2.73 -0.03
CA ILE A 426 14.27 1.93 0.69
C ILE A 426 13.74 1.52 2.07
N ALA A 427 13.15 2.45 2.83
CA ALA A 427 12.71 2.19 4.19
C ALA A 427 11.60 1.15 4.25
N ALA A 428 10.63 1.18 3.33
CA ALA A 428 9.49 0.27 3.35
C ALA A 428 9.88 -1.23 3.28
N PRO A 429 10.67 -1.70 2.29
CA PRO A 429 11.09 -3.10 2.24
C PRO A 429 12.01 -3.49 3.40
N LEU A 430 12.91 -2.61 3.84
CA LEU A 430 13.78 -2.88 4.99
C LEU A 430 12.99 -3.04 6.30
N MET A 431 12.04 -2.13 6.55
CA MET A 431 11.16 -2.21 7.71
C MET A 431 10.28 -3.46 7.66
N LEU A 432 9.73 -3.79 6.50
CA LEU A 432 8.88 -4.98 6.36
C LEU A 432 9.68 -6.28 6.52
N GLY A 433 10.84 -6.38 5.88
CA GLY A 433 11.75 -7.51 6.01
C GLY A 433 12.25 -7.67 7.45
N GLY A 434 12.69 -6.57 8.07
CA GLY A 434 13.13 -6.56 9.46
C GLY A 434 12.01 -6.93 10.44
N ALA A 435 10.78 -6.46 10.22
CA ALA A 435 9.64 -6.84 11.05
C ALA A 435 9.29 -8.33 10.93
N LEU A 436 9.34 -8.90 9.72
CA LEU A 436 9.07 -10.32 9.49
C LEU A 436 10.17 -11.22 10.05
N VAL A 437 11.44 -10.84 9.88
CA VAL A 437 12.58 -11.55 10.50
C VAL A 437 12.51 -11.47 12.02
N GLY A 438 12.27 -10.28 12.58
CA GLY A 438 12.09 -10.10 14.01
C GLY A 438 10.90 -10.89 14.55
N ALA A 439 9.80 -10.95 13.80
CA ALA A 439 8.64 -11.78 14.16
C ALA A 439 8.98 -13.27 14.15
N PHE A 440 9.76 -13.74 13.18
CA PHE A 440 10.19 -15.13 13.09
C PHE A 440 11.10 -15.54 14.25
N ILE A 441 12.03 -14.66 14.62
CA ILE A 441 12.89 -14.84 15.79
C ILE A 441 12.07 -14.88 17.07
N LEU A 442 11.05 -14.02 17.19
CA LEU A 442 10.19 -13.96 18.37
C LEU A 442 9.29 -15.20 18.49
N SER A 443 8.62 -15.59 17.41
CA SER A 443 7.81 -16.81 17.31
C SER A 443 7.43 -17.09 15.84
N PRO A 444 7.75 -18.28 15.29
CA PRO A 444 7.35 -18.62 13.92
C PRO A 444 5.83 -18.55 13.67
N ALA A 445 5.02 -18.89 14.67
CA ALA A 445 3.56 -18.79 14.58
C ALA A 445 3.10 -17.32 14.52
N PHE A 446 3.73 -16.44 15.31
CA PHE A 446 3.49 -15.00 15.22
C PHE A 446 3.93 -14.44 13.85
N ALA A 447 5.07 -14.87 13.32
CA ALA A 447 5.55 -14.47 12.01
C ALA A 447 4.59 -14.84 10.88
N LEU A 448 4.01 -16.05 10.93
CA LEU A 448 2.96 -16.48 10.01
C LEU A 448 1.73 -15.56 10.12
N GLY A 449 1.28 -15.27 11.34
CA GLY A 449 0.19 -14.33 11.59
C GLY A 449 0.46 -12.93 11.02
N LEU A 450 1.68 -12.40 11.22
CA LEU A 450 2.09 -11.10 10.71
C LEU A 450 2.22 -11.07 9.18
N LEU A 451 2.70 -12.16 8.58
CA LEU A 451 2.76 -12.34 7.14
C LEU A 451 1.36 -12.35 6.53
N THR A 452 0.44 -13.16 7.10
CA THR A 452 -0.96 -13.20 6.67
C THR A 452 -1.63 -11.83 6.81
N TYR A 453 -1.44 -11.17 7.96
CA TYR A 453 -1.91 -9.80 8.18
C TYR A 453 -1.41 -8.83 7.10
N THR A 454 -0.12 -8.90 6.77
CA THR A 454 0.51 -8.05 5.75
C THR A 454 -0.07 -8.31 4.36
N ILE A 455 -0.20 -9.58 3.96
CA ILE A 455 -0.76 -9.98 2.66
C ILE A 455 -2.19 -9.47 2.52
N ILE A 456 -3.03 -9.65 3.54
CA ILE A 456 -4.41 -9.19 3.53
C ILE A 456 -4.47 -7.65 3.48
N THR A 457 -3.63 -6.96 4.25
CA THR A 457 -3.55 -5.48 4.28
C THR A 457 -3.17 -4.90 2.91
N LEU A 458 -2.18 -5.50 2.24
CA LEU A 458 -1.78 -5.09 0.89
C LEU A 458 -2.89 -5.40 -0.12
N SER A 459 -3.48 -6.59 -0.07
CA SER A 459 -4.58 -7.01 -0.95
C SER A 459 -5.79 -6.08 -0.82
N TYR A 460 -6.12 -5.69 0.42
CA TYR A 460 -7.15 -4.71 0.73
C TYR A 460 -6.88 -3.38 0.04
N SER A 461 -5.66 -2.87 0.18
CA SER A 461 -5.23 -1.58 -0.33
C SER A 461 -5.31 -1.49 -1.85
N PHE A 462 -4.92 -2.55 -2.56
CA PHE A 462 -4.94 -2.57 -4.02
C PHE A 462 -6.33 -2.84 -4.60
N ARG A 463 -7.12 -3.75 -4.01
CA ARG A 463 -8.32 -4.30 -4.66
C ARG A 463 -9.54 -4.44 -3.76
N LEU A 464 -9.41 -5.09 -2.60
CA LEU A 464 -10.59 -5.52 -1.83
C LEU A 464 -11.41 -4.32 -1.32
N LYS A 465 -10.77 -3.17 -1.08
CA LYS A 465 -11.45 -1.92 -0.68
C LYS A 465 -12.50 -1.40 -1.68
N ARG A 466 -12.52 -1.92 -2.91
CA ARG A 466 -13.43 -1.55 -3.99
C ARG A 466 -14.63 -2.49 -4.14
N ILE A 467 -14.70 -3.56 -3.34
CA ILE A 467 -15.80 -4.53 -3.36
C ILE A 467 -16.66 -4.27 -2.13
N ALA A 468 -17.94 -3.94 -2.33
CA ALA A 468 -18.87 -3.69 -1.23
C ALA A 468 -18.99 -4.92 -0.32
N LEU A 469 -19.17 -4.67 0.98
CA LEU A 469 -19.20 -5.60 2.11
C LEU A 469 -17.91 -6.39 2.35
N LEU A 470 -17.18 -6.77 1.30
CA LEU A 470 -15.89 -7.43 1.45
C LEU A 470 -14.85 -6.53 2.12
N ASP A 471 -14.89 -5.22 1.86
CA ASP A 471 -13.98 -4.26 2.49
C ASP A 471 -14.14 -4.24 4.02
N VAL A 472 -15.37 -4.20 4.53
CA VAL A 472 -15.66 -4.17 5.98
C VAL A 472 -15.46 -5.53 6.63
N LEU A 473 -15.73 -6.64 5.91
CA LEU A 473 -15.42 -7.99 6.38
C LEU A 473 -13.91 -8.17 6.57
N VAL A 474 -13.12 -7.75 5.58
CA VAL A 474 -11.65 -7.82 5.63
C VAL A 474 -11.10 -6.94 6.77
N LEU A 475 -11.65 -5.74 6.96
CA LEU A 475 -11.25 -4.88 8.09
C LEU A 475 -11.56 -5.54 9.44
N GLY A 476 -12.74 -6.13 9.60
CA GLY A 476 -13.09 -6.92 10.79
C GLY A 476 -12.10 -8.07 11.03
N GLY A 477 -11.80 -8.84 9.97
CA GLY A 477 -10.82 -9.92 10.02
C GLY A 477 -9.40 -9.45 10.40
N LEU A 478 -8.96 -8.29 9.89
CA LEU A 478 -7.66 -7.71 10.26
C LEU A 478 -7.59 -7.33 11.75
N TYR A 479 -8.70 -6.93 12.37
CA TYR A 479 -8.73 -6.73 13.83
C TYR A 479 -8.68 -8.06 14.58
N THR A 480 -9.45 -9.07 14.15
CA THR A 480 -9.42 -10.41 14.74
C THR A 480 -8.04 -11.08 14.64
N ILE A 481 -7.32 -10.91 13.53
CA ILE A 481 -5.95 -11.44 13.38
C ILE A 481 -4.99 -10.86 14.43
N ARG A 482 -5.18 -9.62 14.87
CA ARG A 482 -4.35 -9.04 15.95
C ARG A 482 -4.58 -9.74 17.28
N LEU A 483 -5.83 -10.12 17.58
CA LEU A 483 -6.13 -10.93 18.75
C LEU A 483 -5.50 -12.31 18.62
N ILE A 484 -5.59 -12.95 17.46
CA ILE A 484 -4.94 -14.25 17.20
C ILE A 484 -3.42 -14.16 17.45
N MET A 485 -2.77 -13.13 16.91
CA MET A 485 -1.33 -12.88 17.15
C MET A 485 -1.04 -12.65 18.63
N GLY A 486 -1.90 -11.91 19.33
CA GLY A 486 -1.82 -11.73 20.79
C GLY A 486 -1.96 -13.03 21.57
N THR A 487 -2.89 -13.91 21.18
CA THR A 487 -3.11 -15.22 21.79
C THR A 487 -1.87 -16.11 21.64
N VAL A 488 -1.24 -16.09 20.47
CA VAL A 488 0.03 -16.81 20.22
C VAL A 488 1.15 -16.29 21.12
N LEU A 489 1.34 -14.97 21.18
CA LEU A 489 2.42 -14.36 21.95
C LEU A 489 2.23 -14.48 23.46
N ALA A 490 0.99 -14.42 23.92
CA ALA A 490 0.63 -14.61 25.32
C ALA A 490 0.51 -16.09 25.71
N GLU A 491 0.85 -17.02 24.79
CA GLU A 491 0.67 -18.46 24.96
C GLU A 491 -0.70 -18.82 25.59
N ALA A 492 -1.73 -18.11 25.16
CA ALA A 492 -3.07 -18.26 25.69
C ALA A 492 -3.84 -19.32 24.90
N VAL A 493 -4.82 -19.95 25.54
CA VAL A 493 -5.73 -20.85 24.83
C VAL A 493 -6.60 -20.03 23.89
N PHE A 494 -6.74 -20.52 22.65
CA PHE A 494 -7.66 -19.93 21.69
C PHE A 494 -9.09 -20.03 22.19
N SER A 495 -9.73 -18.88 22.43
CA SER A 495 -11.14 -18.80 22.81
C SER A 495 -12.00 -18.59 21.56
N PRO A 496 -12.82 -19.58 21.15
CA PRO A 496 -13.75 -19.42 20.04
C PRO A 496 -14.74 -18.27 20.29
N TRP A 497 -15.16 -18.08 21.53
CA TRP A 497 -16.03 -16.98 21.96
C TRP A 497 -15.40 -15.61 21.71
N LEU A 498 -14.14 -15.41 22.13
CA LEU A 498 -13.44 -14.14 21.91
C LEU A 498 -13.28 -13.84 20.42
N LEU A 499 -12.90 -14.84 19.61
CA LEU A 499 -12.73 -14.66 18.17
C LEU A 499 -14.04 -14.38 17.46
N THR A 500 -15.13 -15.06 17.84
CA THR A 500 -16.46 -14.86 17.28
C THR A 500 -17.01 -13.48 17.67
N PHE A 501 -16.90 -13.12 18.94
CA PHE A 501 -17.25 -11.78 19.43
C PHE A 501 -16.49 -10.71 18.65
N SER A 502 -15.16 -10.84 18.56
CA SER A 502 -14.30 -9.92 17.81
C SER A 502 -14.73 -9.79 16.35
N GLY A 503 -14.99 -10.92 15.68
CA GLY A 503 -15.44 -10.93 14.29
C GLY A 503 -16.69 -10.08 14.08
N PHE A 504 -17.75 -10.32 14.87
CA PHE A 504 -18.98 -9.54 14.79
C PHE A 504 -18.79 -8.08 15.21
N PHE A 505 -18.09 -7.85 16.32
CA PHE A 505 -17.86 -6.53 16.88
C PHE A 505 -17.10 -5.64 15.89
N PHE A 506 -15.93 -6.06 15.41
CA PHE A 506 -15.15 -5.23 14.48
C PHE A 506 -15.76 -5.13 13.08
N PHE A 507 -16.56 -6.11 12.66
CA PHE A 507 -17.37 -5.99 11.46
C PHE A 507 -18.40 -4.88 11.60
N ALA A 508 -19.13 -4.83 12.73
CA ALA A 508 -20.06 -3.75 13.05
C ALA A 508 -19.35 -2.39 13.11
N MET A 509 -18.20 -2.29 13.76
CA MET A 509 -17.42 -1.04 13.83
C MET A 509 -16.95 -0.57 12.45
N SER A 510 -16.56 -1.50 11.58
CA SER A 510 -16.17 -1.20 10.20
C SER A 510 -17.37 -0.73 9.36
N LEU A 511 -18.55 -1.32 9.59
CA LEU A 511 -19.81 -0.90 8.99
C LEU A 511 -20.26 0.49 9.47
N ALA A 512 -20.09 0.83 10.75
CA ALA A 512 -20.42 2.17 11.27
C ALA A 512 -19.63 3.25 10.54
N LYS A 513 -18.32 3.05 10.36
CA LYS A 513 -17.47 3.96 9.58
C LYS A 513 -17.90 4.02 8.11
N ARG A 514 -18.22 2.87 7.51
CA ARG A 514 -18.69 2.81 6.13
C ARG A 514 -20.03 3.53 5.96
N HIS A 515 -20.92 3.42 6.94
CA HIS A 515 -22.22 4.09 6.95
C HIS A 515 -22.06 5.61 6.92
N VAL A 516 -21.12 6.17 7.69
CA VAL A 516 -20.78 7.61 7.60
C VAL A 516 -20.35 7.97 6.17
N GLU A 517 -19.38 7.25 5.60
CA GLU A 517 -18.88 7.53 4.24
C GLU A 517 -19.98 7.43 3.16
N VAL A 518 -20.94 6.50 3.31
CA VAL A 518 -22.04 6.27 2.35
C VAL A 518 -23.18 7.27 2.53
N SER A 519 -23.58 7.55 3.77
CA SER A 519 -24.65 8.51 4.08
C SER A 519 -24.25 9.96 3.80
N SER A 520 -22.96 10.29 3.92
CA SER A 520 -22.44 11.62 3.60
C SER A 520 -22.14 11.84 2.11
N ALA A 521 -22.28 10.80 1.28
CA ALA A 521 -21.89 10.87 -0.13
C ALA A 521 -22.89 11.69 -0.94
N SER A 522 -22.44 12.82 -1.47
CA SER A 522 -23.18 13.61 -2.45
C SER A 522 -22.88 13.08 -3.85
N GLY A 523 -23.89 12.51 -4.52
CA GLY A 523 -23.75 11.99 -5.89
C GLY A 523 -25.00 11.27 -6.37
N PRO A 524 -25.06 10.87 -7.66
CA PRO A 524 -26.17 10.12 -8.20
C PRO A 524 -26.37 8.82 -7.40
N PRO A 525 -27.62 8.45 -7.04
CA PRO A 525 -27.87 7.31 -6.15
C PRO A 525 -27.40 5.97 -6.72
N ASN A 526 -27.23 5.86 -8.03
CA ASN A 526 -26.84 4.62 -8.72
C ASN A 526 -25.34 4.56 -9.09
N GLU A 527 -24.58 5.60 -8.79
CA GLU A 527 -23.14 5.63 -9.08
C GLU A 527 -22.33 5.19 -7.86
N ASN A 528 -21.24 4.47 -8.13
CA ASN A 528 -20.35 4.04 -7.07
C ASN A 528 -19.52 5.21 -6.55
N LEU A 529 -19.35 5.27 -5.24
CA LEU A 529 -18.46 6.22 -4.57
C LEU A 529 -17.03 6.09 -5.14
N PRO A 530 -16.31 7.21 -5.37
CA PRO A 530 -14.95 7.18 -5.88
C PRO A 530 -14.02 6.27 -5.08
N GLY A 531 -13.49 5.23 -5.73
CA GLY A 531 -12.57 4.27 -5.11
C GLY A 531 -13.21 3.26 -4.16
N ARG A 532 -14.54 3.19 -4.09
CA ARG A 532 -15.33 2.26 -3.27
C ARG A 532 -16.35 1.51 -4.12
N GLY A 533 -16.83 0.38 -3.59
CA GLY A 533 -17.85 -0.45 -4.24
C GLY A 533 -19.30 -0.12 -3.85
N TYR A 534 -19.50 0.92 -3.04
CA TYR A 534 -20.80 1.30 -2.49
C TYR A 534 -21.43 2.43 -3.28
N ARG A 535 -22.73 2.55 -3.18
CA ARG A 535 -23.57 3.64 -3.69
C ARG A 535 -24.20 4.41 -2.53
N PRO A 536 -24.56 5.69 -2.70
CA PRO A 536 -25.30 6.42 -1.66
C PRO A 536 -26.59 5.70 -1.21
N SER A 537 -27.25 4.98 -2.13
CA SER A 537 -28.43 4.16 -1.85
C SER A 537 -28.21 2.99 -0.88
N ASP A 538 -26.96 2.60 -0.64
CA ASP A 538 -26.63 1.47 0.24
C ASP A 538 -26.63 1.86 1.73
N ALA A 539 -26.92 3.12 2.06
CA ALA A 539 -26.94 3.61 3.44
C ALA A 539 -27.86 2.77 4.37
N PRO A 540 -29.11 2.41 4.01
CA PRO A 540 -29.95 1.58 4.85
C PRO A 540 -29.38 0.18 5.07
N LEU A 541 -28.74 -0.41 4.05
CA LEU A 541 -28.10 -1.73 4.16
C LEU A 541 -26.95 -1.71 5.18
N THR A 542 -26.06 -0.72 5.08
CA THR A 542 -24.92 -0.59 5.99
C THR A 542 -25.36 -0.36 7.44
N LEU A 543 -26.44 0.41 7.66
CA LEU A 543 -27.04 0.63 8.97
C LEU A 543 -27.62 -0.66 9.56
N THR A 544 -28.54 -1.30 8.84
CA THR A 544 -29.24 -2.51 9.32
C THR A 544 -28.27 -3.65 9.60
N LEU A 545 -27.34 -3.91 8.68
CA LEU A 545 -26.35 -4.96 8.86
C LEU A 545 -25.42 -4.67 10.05
N GLY A 546 -25.05 -3.41 10.23
CA GLY A 546 -24.17 -2.99 11.31
C GLY A 546 -24.82 -3.06 12.69
N VAL A 547 -26.08 -2.62 12.82
CA VAL A 547 -26.84 -2.77 14.07
C VAL A 547 -27.09 -4.26 14.39
N ALA A 548 -27.49 -5.06 13.40
CA ALA A 548 -27.73 -6.49 13.59
C ALA A 548 -26.46 -7.25 14.06
N THR A 549 -25.32 -6.96 13.44
CA THR A 549 -24.02 -7.57 13.82
C THR A 549 -23.53 -7.06 15.18
N SER A 550 -23.88 -5.84 15.56
CA SER A 550 -23.63 -5.33 16.90
C SER A 550 -24.40 -6.09 17.97
N VAL A 551 -25.71 -6.30 17.77
CA VAL A 551 -26.54 -7.10 18.68
C VAL A 551 -26.01 -8.54 18.78
N ALA A 552 -25.64 -9.14 17.65
CA ALA A 552 -25.02 -10.46 17.63
C ALA A 552 -23.74 -10.52 18.48
N SER A 553 -22.88 -9.49 18.42
CA SER A 553 -21.67 -9.44 19.26
C SER A 553 -21.99 -9.44 20.77
N VAL A 554 -23.02 -8.70 21.20
CA VAL A 554 -23.45 -8.67 22.61
C VAL A 554 -24.02 -10.03 23.01
N LEU A 555 -24.83 -10.67 22.15
CA LEU A 555 -25.37 -11.99 22.41
C LEU A 555 -24.26 -13.05 22.55
N VAL A 556 -23.18 -12.98 21.77
CA VAL A 556 -22.03 -13.88 21.90
C VAL A 556 -21.36 -13.73 23.28
N ILE A 557 -21.26 -12.51 23.83
CA ILE A 557 -20.75 -12.31 25.18
C ILE A 557 -21.68 -12.90 26.23
N VAL A 558 -22.99 -12.69 26.10
CA VAL A 558 -23.97 -13.28 27.02
C VAL A 558 -23.89 -14.81 26.98
N GLN A 559 -23.76 -15.40 25.79
CA GLN A 559 -23.60 -16.84 25.63
C GLN A 559 -22.30 -17.35 26.27
N TYR A 560 -21.17 -16.66 26.04
CA TYR A 560 -19.91 -16.98 26.70
C TYR A 560 -20.03 -16.94 28.23
N MET A 561 -20.71 -15.90 28.77
CA MET A 561 -20.88 -15.76 30.21
C MET A 561 -21.69 -16.91 30.80
N MET A 562 -22.79 -17.29 30.15
CA MET A 562 -23.65 -18.39 30.60
C MET A 562 -23.00 -19.77 30.43
N ALA A 563 -22.30 -20.00 29.32
CA ALA A 563 -21.76 -21.30 28.96
C ALA A 563 -20.42 -21.60 29.65
N GLU A 564 -19.54 -20.60 29.82
CA GLU A 564 -18.17 -20.80 30.30
C GLU A 564 -17.83 -19.94 31.51
N ALA A 565 -18.12 -18.63 31.51
CA ALA A 565 -17.63 -17.76 32.58
C ALA A 565 -18.27 -18.07 33.94
N PHE A 566 -19.60 -18.21 34.02
CA PHE A 566 -20.29 -18.51 35.28
C PHE A 566 -19.95 -19.90 35.83
N PRO A 567 -19.87 -20.96 35.00
CA PRO A 567 -19.50 -22.29 35.50
C PRO A 567 -18.01 -22.45 35.85
N SER A 568 -17.12 -21.53 35.44
CA SER A 568 -15.66 -21.70 35.55
C SER A 568 -15.10 -21.70 36.97
N ASN A 569 -15.86 -21.27 37.98
CA ASN A 569 -15.40 -21.02 39.36
C ASN A 569 -14.22 -20.01 39.47
N VAL A 570 -13.86 -19.33 38.38
CA VAL A 570 -12.79 -18.32 38.35
C VAL A 570 -13.23 -16.99 39.00
N TYR A 571 -14.53 -16.72 39.00
CA TYR A 571 -15.13 -15.48 39.49
C TYR A 571 -15.88 -15.75 40.79
N HIS A 572 -15.55 -15.00 41.85
CA HIS A 572 -16.20 -15.09 43.16
C HIS A 572 -17.56 -14.37 43.18
N LEU A 573 -17.71 -13.30 42.40
CA LEU A 573 -18.98 -12.61 42.15
C LEU A 573 -19.32 -12.58 40.65
N PRO A 574 -19.73 -13.72 40.04
CA PRO A 574 -20.03 -13.81 38.60
C PRO A 574 -21.09 -12.79 38.13
N ALA A 575 -22.02 -12.41 39.03
CA ALA A 575 -23.07 -11.43 38.73
C ALA A 575 -22.52 -10.07 38.29
N ALA A 576 -21.34 -9.65 38.76
CA ALA A 576 -20.72 -8.40 38.35
C ALA A 576 -20.38 -8.36 36.84
N LEU A 577 -20.19 -9.53 36.20
CA LEU A 577 -19.93 -9.60 34.76
C LEU A 577 -21.13 -9.16 33.90
N TRP A 578 -22.35 -9.09 34.44
CA TRP A 578 -23.52 -8.53 33.72
C TRP A 578 -23.36 -7.06 33.33
N ALA A 579 -22.41 -6.34 33.95
CA ALA A 579 -22.02 -5.02 33.49
C ALA A 579 -21.51 -5.04 32.03
N ALA A 580 -20.86 -6.13 31.58
CA ALA A 580 -20.27 -6.23 30.25
C ALA A 580 -21.29 -6.06 29.10
N PRO A 581 -22.35 -6.88 28.98
CA PRO A 581 -23.33 -6.70 27.92
C PRO A 581 -24.03 -5.34 27.99
N VAL A 582 -24.35 -4.84 29.18
CA VAL A 582 -25.02 -3.53 29.35
C VAL A 582 -24.14 -2.38 28.87
N LEU A 583 -22.89 -2.30 29.35
CA LEU A 583 -21.96 -1.23 28.98
C LEU A 583 -21.58 -1.29 27.50
N LEU A 584 -21.42 -2.49 26.94
CA LEU A 584 -21.16 -2.67 25.52
C LEU A 584 -22.36 -2.23 24.67
N THR A 585 -23.60 -2.59 25.05
CA THR A 585 -24.80 -2.10 24.36
C THR A 585 -24.88 -0.58 24.38
N LEU A 586 -24.62 0.05 25.53
CA LEU A 586 -24.60 1.52 25.63
C LEU A 586 -23.54 2.14 24.71
N TRP A 587 -22.32 1.59 24.75
CA TRP A 587 -21.21 2.10 23.94
C TRP A 587 -21.45 1.92 22.43
N ILE A 588 -21.89 0.74 22.01
CA ILE A 588 -22.25 0.42 20.62
C ILE A 588 -23.37 1.34 20.14
N SER A 589 -24.44 1.51 20.94
CA SER A 589 -25.56 2.37 20.59
C SER A 589 -25.11 3.81 20.39
N ARG A 590 -24.19 4.28 21.24
CA ARG A 590 -23.58 5.61 21.11
C ARG A 590 -22.77 5.74 19.82
N ILE A 591 -21.99 4.72 19.45
CA ILE A 591 -21.23 4.73 18.18
C ILE A 591 -22.18 4.82 16.99
N TRP A 592 -23.24 4.01 16.97
CA TRP A 592 -24.22 4.02 15.88
C TRP A 592 -25.01 5.33 15.81
N LEU A 593 -25.31 5.94 16.96
CA LEU A 593 -25.91 7.28 17.03
C LEU A 593 -24.99 8.33 16.38
N LEU A 594 -23.70 8.35 16.72
CA LEU A 594 -22.75 9.28 16.11
C LEU A 594 -22.53 9.00 14.62
N ALA A 595 -22.44 7.73 14.23
CA ALA A 595 -22.27 7.33 12.85
C ALA A 595 -23.46 7.78 11.99
N HIS A 596 -24.68 7.60 12.50
CA HIS A 596 -25.89 8.03 11.81
C HIS A 596 -25.99 9.57 11.67
N ARG A 597 -25.46 10.32 12.65
CA ARG A 597 -25.37 11.79 12.60
C ARG A 597 -24.22 12.31 11.73
N GLY A 598 -23.34 11.43 11.24
CA GLY A 598 -22.13 11.83 10.52
C GLY A 598 -21.05 12.47 11.41
N GLU A 599 -21.11 12.28 12.72
CA GLU A 599 -20.19 12.87 13.71
C GLU A 599 -19.03 11.92 14.09
N LEU A 600 -18.98 10.72 13.50
CA LEU A 600 -17.93 9.74 13.74
C LEU A 600 -16.78 9.91 12.73
N ASP A 601 -15.80 10.76 13.09
CA ASP A 601 -14.65 11.07 12.22
C ASP A 601 -13.49 10.07 12.32
N ASP A 602 -13.29 9.48 13.51
CA ASP A 602 -12.15 8.63 13.82
C ASP A 602 -12.47 7.14 13.62
N ASP A 603 -11.42 6.33 13.45
CA ASP A 603 -11.54 4.87 13.54
C ASP A 603 -12.09 4.49 14.92
N PRO A 604 -13.06 3.55 15.05
CA PRO A 604 -13.73 3.37 16.34
C PRO A 604 -12.83 2.90 17.49
N VAL A 605 -11.72 2.21 17.20
CA VAL A 605 -10.72 1.87 18.21
C VAL A 605 -9.96 3.12 18.67
N ALA A 606 -9.60 3.99 17.72
CA ALA A 606 -8.96 5.27 18.06
C ALA A 606 -9.93 6.21 18.80
N PHE A 607 -11.21 6.20 18.43
CA PHE A 607 -12.28 6.91 19.12
C PHE A 607 -12.40 6.43 20.57
N ALA A 608 -12.45 5.12 20.81
CA ALA A 608 -12.58 4.52 22.14
C ALA A 608 -11.49 5.00 23.13
N VAL A 609 -10.27 5.21 22.64
CA VAL A 609 -9.11 5.62 23.47
C VAL A 609 -9.07 7.13 23.74
N LYS A 610 -9.77 7.95 22.96
CA LYS A 610 -9.78 9.42 23.12
C LYS A 610 -11.05 9.96 23.77
N ASP A 611 -12.19 9.31 23.51
CA ASP A 611 -13.50 9.77 23.96
C ASP A 611 -13.70 9.52 25.45
N LYS A 612 -13.98 10.59 26.22
CA LYS A 612 -14.10 10.53 27.68
C LYS A 612 -15.19 9.57 28.14
N ILE A 613 -16.31 9.51 27.43
CA ILE A 613 -17.43 8.61 27.76
C ILE A 613 -17.00 7.16 27.51
N SER A 614 -16.33 6.88 26.39
CA SER A 614 -15.78 5.56 26.07
C SER A 614 -14.77 5.09 27.13
N ILE A 615 -13.87 5.97 27.56
CA ILE A 615 -12.90 5.68 28.64
C ILE A 615 -13.63 5.41 29.96
N GLY A 616 -14.63 6.22 30.31
CA GLY A 616 -15.46 6.03 31.51
C GLY A 616 -16.18 4.68 31.52
N LEU A 617 -16.88 4.33 30.44
CA LEU A 617 -17.55 3.03 30.31
C LEU A 617 -16.55 1.87 30.37
N GLY A 618 -15.39 2.00 29.72
CA GLY A 618 -14.32 1.01 29.80
C GLY A 618 -13.74 0.83 31.20
N ALA A 619 -13.60 1.93 31.96
CA ALA A 619 -13.14 1.88 33.35
C ALA A 619 -14.15 1.17 34.26
N ILE A 620 -15.45 1.47 34.12
CA ILE A 620 -16.52 0.78 34.86
C ILE A 620 -16.51 -0.72 34.52
N LEU A 621 -16.34 -1.07 33.24
CA LEU A 621 -16.22 -2.46 32.82
C LEU A 621 -15.01 -3.15 33.47
N GLY A 622 -13.85 -2.50 33.46
CA GLY A 622 -12.65 -3.02 34.13
C GLY A 622 -12.85 -3.24 35.63
N LEU A 623 -13.48 -2.28 36.33
CA LEU A 623 -13.83 -2.42 37.74
C LEU A 623 -14.80 -3.57 37.99
N ALA A 624 -15.77 -3.79 37.10
CA ALA A 624 -16.69 -4.92 37.19
C ALA A 624 -15.98 -6.27 37.04
N PHE A 625 -15.00 -6.39 36.14
CA PHE A 625 -14.16 -7.59 36.02
C PHE A 625 -13.28 -7.81 37.25
N VAL A 626 -12.72 -6.74 37.83
CA VAL A 626 -11.93 -6.83 39.06
C VAL A 626 -12.82 -7.26 40.24
N ALA A 627 -13.99 -6.64 40.38
CA ALA A 627 -14.97 -7.00 41.40
C ALA A 627 -15.43 -8.46 41.25
N ALA A 628 -15.78 -8.89 40.04
CA ALA A 628 -16.18 -10.28 39.77
C ALA A 628 -15.13 -11.30 40.21
N ARG A 629 -13.85 -10.90 40.19
CA ARG A 629 -12.73 -11.77 40.51
C ARG A 629 -12.33 -11.74 41.98
N LEU A 630 -12.34 -10.57 42.62
CA LEU A 630 -11.75 -10.38 43.96
C LEU A 630 -12.77 -10.36 45.10
N LEU A 631 -14.03 -10.04 44.80
CA LEU A 631 -15.16 -10.04 45.73
C LEU A 631 -15.99 -11.29 45.45
#